data_AF-A0A075R9C5-F1
#
_entry.id   AF-A0A075R9C5-F1
#
_cell.length_a   1.000
_cell.length_b   1.000
_cell.length_c   1.000
_cell.angle_alpha   90.00
_cell.angle_beta   90.00
_cell.angle_gamma   90.00
#
_symmetry.space_group_name_H-M   'P 1'
#
loop_
_entity.id
_entity.type
_entity.pdbx_description
1 polymer ?
#
loop_
_entity_poly.entity_id
_entity_poly.type
_entity_poly.pdbx_seq_one_letter_code
_entity_poly.pdbx_strand_id
1 'polypeptide(L)'
;MFGFGNKQRKLMTYDVLLVKTKDGRGRDFFQVAFHSSQAADIMSMITKLEKSKYNSTEYLGELGDFKIITHYEGVESINIHDTVDPDSTPIQIQDFANMMLRRFEMLQEAGKLEETEELAFFMGELTMLRDESFTSL
;
A
#
# COMPACT_ATOMS: atom_id res chain seq x y z
N MET A 1 3.43 6.49 34.50
CA MET A 1 2.28 6.74 33.60
C MET A 1 2.82 7.07 32.21
N PHE A 2 3.02 6.05 31.36
CA PHE A 2 3.51 6.22 29.99
C PHE A 2 2.67 5.28 29.12
N GLY A 3 1.90 5.80 28.17
CA GLY A 3 1.18 4.94 27.21
C GLY A 3 -0.09 5.52 26.60
N PHE A 4 -0.81 6.42 27.29
CA PHE A 4 -2.09 6.93 26.78
C PHE A 4 -1.93 8.02 25.70
N GLY A 5 -0.92 8.89 25.80
CA GLY A 5 -0.69 9.97 24.81
C GLY A 5 -0.28 9.47 23.42
N ASN A 6 0.56 8.42 23.35
CA ASN A 6 1.05 7.89 22.08
C ASN A 6 -0.03 7.14 21.29
N LYS A 7 -0.95 6.44 21.97
CA LYS A 7 -2.07 5.74 21.32
C LYS A 7 -3.10 6.71 20.75
N GLN A 8 -3.40 7.81 21.45
CA GLN A 8 -4.32 8.83 20.94
C GLN A 8 -3.74 9.61 19.75
N ARG A 9 -2.44 9.93 19.77
CA ARG A 9 -1.79 10.57 18.60
C ARG A 9 -1.83 9.69 17.36
N LYS A 10 -1.54 8.38 17.47
CA LYS A 10 -1.62 7.44 16.34
C LYS A 10 -3.01 7.31 15.70
N LEU A 11 -4.08 7.63 16.43
CA LEU A 11 -5.45 7.64 15.90
C LEU A 11 -5.77 8.90 15.08
N MET A 12 -4.95 9.95 15.19
CA MET A 12 -5.17 11.24 14.52
C MET A 12 -4.10 11.58 13.49
N THR A 13 -3.11 10.70 13.30
CA THR A 13 -2.01 10.90 12.35
C THR A 13 -2.09 9.90 11.20
N TYR A 14 -1.40 10.26 10.13
CA TYR A 14 -1.23 9.44 8.94
C TYR A 14 0.23 9.05 8.78
N ASP A 15 0.44 7.91 8.16
CA ASP A 15 1.73 7.50 7.63
C ASP A 15 1.67 7.61 6.11
N VAL A 16 2.80 7.96 5.49
CA VAL A 16 2.92 8.08 4.03
C VAL A 16 4.13 7.30 3.54
N LEU A 17 3.91 6.44 2.55
CA LEU A 17 4.97 5.73 1.84
C LEU A 17 5.28 6.39 0.51
N LEU A 18 6.57 6.53 0.23
CA LEU A 18 7.07 6.77 -1.12
C LEU A 18 7.43 5.45 -1.75
N VAL A 19 6.64 5.04 -2.74
CA VAL A 19 6.81 3.78 -3.47
C VAL A 19 7.32 4.10 -4.87
N LYS A 20 8.42 3.46 -5.25
CA LYS A 20 9.00 3.61 -6.59
C LYS A 20 8.83 2.31 -7.37
N THR A 21 8.24 2.41 -8.55
CA THR A 21 8.14 1.29 -9.49
C THR A 21 9.32 1.30 -10.46
N LYS A 22 9.54 0.18 -11.13
CA LYS A 22 10.61 0.03 -12.13
C LYS A 22 10.45 0.95 -13.33
N ASP A 23 9.21 1.21 -13.73
CA ASP A 23 8.90 2.05 -14.90
C ASP A 23 8.88 3.55 -14.57
N GLY A 24 8.92 3.92 -13.28
CA GLY A 24 9.01 5.30 -12.83
C GLY A 24 10.32 5.96 -13.26
N ARG A 25 10.24 7.00 -14.09
CA ARG A 25 11.42 7.72 -14.59
C ARG A 25 11.85 8.78 -13.58
N GLY A 26 13.15 9.07 -13.50
CA GLY A 26 13.66 10.17 -12.67
C GLY A 26 13.20 10.12 -11.20
N ARG A 27 12.39 11.11 -10.79
CA ARG A 27 11.83 11.25 -9.43
C ARG A 27 10.33 10.95 -9.37
N ASP A 28 9.83 10.11 -10.26
CA ASP A 28 8.44 9.66 -10.20
C ASP A 28 8.30 8.63 -9.07
N PHE A 29 7.35 8.87 -8.16
CA PHE A 29 7.02 7.98 -7.05
C PHE A 29 5.52 8.05 -6.77
N PHE A 30 4.96 6.93 -6.33
CA PHE A 30 3.64 6.90 -5.73
C PHE A 30 3.75 7.35 -4.28
N GLN A 31 2.86 8.25 -3.87
CA GLN A 31 2.65 8.60 -2.47
C GLN A 31 1.45 7.80 -1.99
N VAL A 32 1.63 6.91 -1.01
CA VAL A 32 0.55 6.07 -0.47
C VAL A 32 0.32 6.43 0.99
N ALA A 33 -0.87 6.92 1.31
CA ALA A 33 -1.23 7.36 2.66
C ALA A 33 -2.17 6.36 3.37
N PHE A 34 -2.00 6.22 4.68
CA PHE A 34 -2.87 5.43 5.55
C PHE A 34 -2.84 5.91 6.99
N HIS A 35 -3.79 5.48 7.81
CA HIS A 35 -3.82 5.80 9.22
C HIS A 35 -2.66 5.14 9.98
N SER A 36 -1.97 5.91 10.85
CA SER A 36 -0.84 5.40 11.64
C SER A 36 -1.23 4.27 12.60
N SER A 37 -2.51 4.10 12.90
CA SER A 37 -3.04 2.98 13.69
C SER A 37 -2.85 1.61 13.03
N GLN A 38 -2.85 1.57 11.69
CA GLN A 38 -2.70 0.34 10.89
C GLN A 38 -1.28 0.16 10.34
N ALA A 39 -0.36 1.08 10.65
CA ALA A 39 0.95 1.15 10.01
C ALA A 39 1.78 -0.13 10.16
N ALA A 40 1.79 -0.76 11.33
CA ALA A 40 2.59 -1.97 11.55
C ALA A 40 2.14 -3.12 10.62
N ASP A 41 0.83 -3.34 10.51
CA ASP A 41 0.27 -4.43 9.72
C ASP A 41 0.40 -4.14 8.22
N ILE A 42 0.13 -2.89 7.79
CA ILE A 42 0.31 -2.45 6.40
C ILE A 42 1.77 -2.60 5.99
N MET A 43 2.71 -2.12 6.81
CA MET A 43 4.13 -2.21 6.52
C MET A 43 4.62 -3.66 6.45
N SER A 44 4.15 -4.51 7.34
CA SER A 44 4.46 -5.94 7.32
C SER A 44 4.00 -6.58 6.01
N MET A 45 2.75 -6.34 5.62
CA MET A 45 2.17 -6.91 4.39
C MET A 45 2.85 -6.37 3.13
N ILE A 46 2.98 -5.05 2.98
CA ILE A 46 3.59 -4.45 1.78
C ILE A 46 5.06 -4.83 1.66
N THR A 47 5.82 -4.89 2.77
CA THR A 47 7.22 -5.36 2.75
C THR A 47 7.33 -6.82 2.35
N LYS A 48 6.37 -7.67 2.76
CA LYS A 48 6.31 -9.07 2.36
C LYS A 48 5.99 -9.18 0.87
N LEU A 49 5.04 -8.39 0.36
CA LEU A 49 4.71 -8.33 -1.06
C LEU A 49 5.90 -7.86 -1.89
N GLU A 50 6.57 -6.78 -1.46
CA GLU A 50 7.77 -6.22 -2.11
C GLU A 50 8.84 -7.29 -2.38
N LYS A 51 9.03 -8.21 -1.43
CA LYS A 51 10.03 -9.30 -1.50
C LYS A 51 9.53 -10.56 -2.20
N SER A 52 8.24 -10.66 -2.50
CA SER A 52 7.64 -11.84 -3.09
C SER A 52 7.86 -11.90 -4.61
N LYS A 53 7.67 -13.08 -5.20
CA LYS A 53 7.65 -13.24 -6.67
C LYS A 53 6.50 -12.49 -7.34
N TYR A 54 5.46 -12.15 -6.57
CA TYR A 54 4.29 -11.44 -7.06
C TYR A 54 4.53 -9.94 -7.25
N ASN A 55 5.60 -9.40 -6.67
CA ASN A 55 6.07 -8.05 -7.00
C ASN A 55 6.88 -8.07 -8.31
N SER A 56 6.20 -8.28 -9.43
CA SER A 56 6.80 -8.24 -10.76
C SER A 56 5.87 -7.54 -11.74
N THR A 57 6.44 -7.02 -12.83
CA THR A 57 5.66 -6.42 -13.91
C THR A 57 4.64 -7.40 -14.51
N GLU A 58 4.94 -8.71 -14.49
CA GLU A 58 4.03 -9.76 -14.99
C GLU A 58 2.72 -9.81 -14.19
N TYR A 59 2.82 -9.73 -12.86
CA TYR A 59 1.66 -9.85 -11.99
C TYR A 59 0.98 -8.49 -11.74
N LEU A 60 1.75 -7.45 -11.43
CA LEU A 60 1.23 -6.15 -10.99
C LEU A 60 1.22 -5.07 -12.09
N GLY A 61 1.70 -5.36 -13.30
CA GLY A 61 1.77 -4.37 -14.37
C GLY A 61 2.70 -3.21 -14.02
N GLU A 62 2.24 -1.98 -14.20
CA GLU A 62 3.02 -0.75 -13.92
C GLU A 62 3.39 -0.58 -12.43
N LEU A 63 2.65 -1.25 -11.53
CA LEU A 63 2.98 -1.30 -10.11
C LEU A 63 4.02 -2.36 -9.77
N GLY A 64 4.40 -3.20 -10.73
CA GLY A 64 5.36 -4.28 -10.51
C GLY A 64 6.78 -3.80 -10.26
N ASP A 65 7.57 -4.69 -9.67
CA ASP A 65 8.96 -4.44 -9.29
C ASP A 65 9.09 -3.17 -8.40
N PHE A 66 8.06 -2.89 -7.58
CA PHE A 66 8.05 -1.73 -6.71
C PHE A 66 9.00 -1.89 -5.53
N LYS A 67 9.42 -0.75 -4.96
CA LYS A 67 10.17 -0.69 -3.72
C LYS A 67 9.64 0.43 -2.83
N ILE A 68 9.53 0.17 -1.53
CA ILE A 68 9.33 1.22 -0.55
C ILE A 68 10.66 1.97 -0.37
N ILE A 69 10.70 3.25 -0.75
CA ILE A 69 11.91 4.08 -0.68
C ILE A 69 11.96 4.88 0.61
N THR A 70 10.81 5.33 1.11
CA THR A 70 10.71 6.15 2.31
C THR A 70 9.38 5.93 2.98
N HIS A 71 9.38 5.97 4.31
CA HIS A 71 8.18 5.92 5.16
C HIS A 71 8.22 7.12 6.09
N TYR A 72 7.24 8.02 5.94
CA TYR A 72 7.00 9.12 6.86
C TYR A 72 5.98 8.68 7.90
N GLU A 73 6.38 8.69 9.17
CA GLU A 73 5.52 8.25 10.28
C GLU A 73 4.91 9.45 11.00
N GLY A 74 3.63 9.32 11.39
CA GLY A 74 2.99 10.27 12.30
C GLY A 74 2.78 11.68 11.73
N VAL A 75 2.55 11.78 10.41
CA VAL A 75 2.22 13.02 9.72
C VAL A 75 0.87 13.54 10.22
N GLU A 76 0.86 14.77 10.73
CA GLU A 76 -0.35 15.38 11.31
C GLU A 76 -1.31 15.94 10.24
N SER A 77 -0.77 16.39 9.10
CA SER A 77 -1.58 16.90 7.99
C SER A 77 -0.85 16.76 6.66
N ILE A 78 -1.63 16.56 5.59
CA ILE A 78 -1.17 16.56 4.20
C ILE A 78 -1.89 17.71 3.50
N ASN A 79 -1.15 18.71 3.03
CA ASN A 79 -1.70 19.88 2.36
C ASN A 79 -1.39 19.80 0.86
N ILE A 80 -2.43 19.75 0.03
CA ILE A 80 -2.31 19.70 -1.42
C ILE A 80 -2.35 21.13 -1.97
N HIS A 81 -1.26 21.56 -2.60
CA HIS A 81 -1.13 22.92 -3.12
C HIS A 81 -1.51 23.05 -4.59
N ASP A 82 -1.24 22.00 -5.38
CA ASP A 82 -1.72 21.88 -6.75
C ASP A 82 -2.89 20.89 -6.77
N THR A 83 -4.10 21.42 -6.92
CA THR A 83 -5.33 20.63 -6.93
C THR A 83 -5.78 20.24 -8.33
N VAL A 84 -5.09 20.72 -9.38
CA VAL A 84 -5.40 20.37 -10.77
C VAL A 84 -4.56 19.20 -11.24
N ASP A 85 -3.36 19.01 -10.67
CA ASP A 85 -2.52 17.86 -10.91
C ASP A 85 -2.96 16.67 -10.04
N PRO A 86 -3.50 15.58 -10.61
CA PRO A 86 -3.91 14.41 -9.85
C PRO A 86 -2.75 13.72 -9.12
N ASP A 87 -1.51 13.84 -9.64
CA ASP A 87 -0.33 13.19 -9.05
C ASP A 87 0.14 13.91 -7.77
N SER A 88 -0.37 15.12 -7.51
CA SER A 88 -0.10 15.86 -6.28
C SER A 88 -0.81 15.27 -5.06
N THR A 89 -1.86 14.47 -5.25
CA THR A 89 -2.64 13.87 -4.16
C THR A 89 -2.13 12.47 -3.82
N PRO A 90 -1.77 12.18 -2.55
CA PRO A 90 -1.44 10.82 -2.15
C PRO A 90 -2.61 9.86 -2.36
N ILE A 91 -2.30 8.71 -2.95
CA ILE A 91 -3.23 7.59 -3.11
C ILE A 91 -3.52 7.02 -1.73
N GLN A 92 -4.77 6.73 -1.43
CA GLN A 92 -5.13 6.04 -0.19
C GLN A 92 -4.72 4.57 -0.27
N ILE A 93 -4.33 3.96 0.86
CA ILE A 93 -3.91 2.55 0.87
C ILE A 93 -4.98 1.60 0.31
N GLN A 94 -6.26 1.92 0.48
CA GLN A 94 -7.39 1.17 -0.05
C GLN A 94 -7.37 1.15 -1.58
N ASP A 95 -7.12 2.30 -2.21
CA ASP A 95 -7.02 2.42 -3.66
C ASP A 95 -5.79 1.71 -4.19
N PHE A 96 -4.65 1.86 -3.50
CA PHE A 96 -3.42 1.15 -3.84
C PHE A 96 -3.60 -0.38 -3.75
N ALA A 97 -4.28 -0.86 -2.70
CA ALA A 97 -4.62 -2.27 -2.54
C ALA A 97 -5.57 -2.77 -3.63
N ASN A 98 -6.61 -1.99 -3.96
CA ASN A 98 -7.56 -2.29 -5.03
C ASN A 98 -6.89 -2.37 -6.40
N MET A 99 -5.93 -1.49 -6.71
CA MET A 99 -5.14 -1.56 -7.95
C MET A 99 -4.41 -2.90 -8.06
N MET A 100 -3.74 -3.34 -6.99
CA MET A 100 -3.03 -4.63 -6.98
C MET A 100 -4.00 -5.82 -7.03
N LEU A 101 -5.09 -5.78 -6.26
CA LEU A 101 -6.07 -6.86 -6.18
C LEU A 101 -6.74 -7.12 -7.54
N ARG A 102 -7.15 -6.05 -8.24
CA ARG A 102 -7.72 -6.17 -9.59
C ARG A 102 -6.78 -6.88 -10.57
N ARG A 103 -5.47 -6.64 -10.45
CA ARG A 103 -4.47 -7.32 -11.29
C ARG A 103 -4.43 -8.82 -11.00
N PHE A 104 -4.44 -9.20 -9.72
CA PHE A 104 -4.48 -10.62 -9.35
C PHE A 104 -5.78 -11.29 -9.79
N GLU A 105 -6.93 -10.69 -9.54
CA GLU A 105 -8.24 -11.21 -9.95
C GLU A 105 -8.30 -11.44 -11.47
N MET A 106 -7.88 -10.46 -12.28
CA MET A 106 -7.84 -10.60 -13.74
C MET A 106 -6.93 -11.75 -14.20
N LEU A 107 -5.79 -11.94 -13.55
CA LEU A 107 -4.86 -13.02 -13.92
C LEU A 107 -5.37 -14.39 -13.46
N GLN A 108 -6.08 -14.45 -12.33
CA GLN A 108 -6.77 -15.67 -11.86
C GLN A 108 -7.88 -16.07 -12.83
N GLU A 109 -8.73 -15.12 -13.23
CA GLU A 109 -9.80 -15.35 -14.22
C GLU A 109 -9.24 -15.82 -15.58
N ALA A 110 -8.05 -15.34 -15.95
CA ALA A 110 -7.36 -15.76 -17.16
C ALA A 110 -6.61 -17.11 -17.03
N GLY A 111 -6.62 -17.75 -15.85
CA GLY A 111 -5.89 -19.00 -15.60
C GLY A 111 -4.37 -18.85 -15.61
N LYS A 112 -3.86 -17.64 -15.35
CA LYS A 112 -2.43 -17.28 -15.38
C LYS A 112 -1.79 -17.23 -14.00
N LEU A 113 -2.57 -17.46 -12.94
CA LEU A 113 -2.07 -17.58 -11.58
C LEU A 113 -2.14 -19.03 -11.13
N GLU A 114 -1.01 -19.52 -10.62
CA GLU A 114 -1.00 -20.74 -9.82
C GLU A 114 -1.58 -20.41 -8.45
N GLU A 115 -2.57 -21.19 -8.01
CA GLU A 115 -3.11 -21.06 -6.66
C GLU A 115 -2.08 -21.54 -5.64
N THR A 116 -1.50 -20.59 -4.90
CA THR A 116 -0.58 -20.88 -3.80
C THR A 116 -1.09 -20.26 -2.50
N GLU A 117 -0.70 -20.83 -1.36
CA GLU A 117 -1.01 -20.26 -0.04
C GLU A 117 -0.52 -18.81 0.09
N GLU A 118 0.63 -18.50 -0.51
CA GLU A 118 1.19 -17.15 -0.53
C GLU A 118 0.33 -16.17 -1.33
N LEU A 119 -0.18 -16.58 -2.50
CA LEU A 119 -1.08 -15.75 -3.29
C LEU A 119 -2.42 -15.54 -2.56
N ALA A 120 -2.99 -16.62 -2.01
CA ALA A 120 -4.22 -16.54 -1.24
C ALA A 120 -4.07 -15.61 -0.03
N PHE A 121 -2.92 -15.66 0.66
CA PHE A 121 -2.57 -14.71 1.71
C PHE A 121 -2.62 -13.27 1.19
N PHE A 122 -1.91 -12.94 0.10
CA PHE A 122 -1.89 -11.57 -0.42
C PHE A 122 -3.26 -11.09 -0.89
N MET A 123 -4.03 -11.93 -1.58
CA MET A 123 -5.38 -11.57 -2.02
C MET A 123 -6.31 -11.32 -0.83
N GLY A 124 -6.20 -12.11 0.23
CA GLY A 124 -6.95 -11.92 1.48
C GLY A 124 -6.61 -10.59 2.16
N GLU A 125 -5.32 -10.32 2.37
CA GLU A 125 -4.88 -9.07 3.01
C GLU A 125 -5.25 -7.82 2.20
N LEU A 126 -5.08 -7.88 0.87
CA LEU A 126 -5.45 -6.77 -0.03
C LEU A 126 -6.96 -6.54 -0.03
N THR A 127 -7.77 -7.60 0.04
CA THR A 127 -9.23 -7.51 0.18
C THR A 127 -9.58 -6.82 1.50
N MET A 128 -8.93 -7.22 2.61
CA MET A 128 -9.17 -6.60 3.92
C MET A 128 -8.79 -5.13 3.95
N LEU A 129 -7.67 -4.74 3.31
CA LEU A 129 -7.29 -3.34 3.16
C LEU A 129 -8.31 -2.54 2.36
N ARG A 130 -8.71 -3.04 1.18
CA ARG A 130 -9.70 -2.39 0.32
C ARG A 130 -11.01 -2.13 1.07
N ASP A 131 -11.46 -3.10 1.86
CA ASP A 131 -12.75 -3.07 2.54
C ASP A 131 -12.71 -2.36 3.92
N GLU A 132 -11.57 -1.74 4.27
CA GLU A 132 -11.31 -1.11 5.58
C GLU A 132 -11.46 -2.05 6.80
N SER A 133 -11.55 -3.35 6.54
CA SER A 133 -11.66 -4.39 7.58
C SER A 133 -10.29 -4.82 8.12
N PHE A 134 -9.22 -4.15 7.69
CA PHE A 134 -7.86 -4.40 8.16
C PHE A 134 -7.70 -3.96 9.61
N THR A 135 -7.95 -4.89 10.54
CA THR A 135 -7.87 -4.68 11.98
C THR A 135 -6.53 -5.15 12.53
N SER A 136 -5.93 -4.33 13.40
CA SER A 136 -4.77 -4.72 14.19
C SER A 136 -5.14 -5.87 15.15
N LEU A 137 -4.49 -7.03 14.99
CA LEU A 137 -4.46 -8.10 15.99
C LEU A 137 -3.37 -7.82 17.04
#